data_AF-A0A1G2DB09-F1
#
_entry.id   AF-A0A1G2DB09-F1
#
_cell.length_a   1.000
_cell.length_b   1.000
_cell.length_c   1.000
_cell.angle_alpha   90.00
_cell.angle_beta   90.00
_cell.angle_gamma   90.00
#
_symmetry.space_group_name_H-M   'P 1'
#
loop_
_entity.id
_entity.type
_entity.pdbx_description
1 polymer ?
#
loop_
_entity_poly.entity_id
_entity_poly.type
_entity_poly.pdbx_seq_one_letter_code
_entity_poly.pdbx_strand_id
1 'polypeptide(L)'
;MHNGTNDEGRGREGEKGLSYAGYVSHGGLINEADYQSALTRSRGAKVGDGARSQSEGIARFSGLDLGALRGEIDPRVLYGILRNDTAPSEVLHHHSQMSDQKLFVETLRMLEKGEAVSVVQKAYPNIFAQQN
;
A
#
# COMPACT_ATOMS: atom_id res chain seq x y z
N MET A 1 3.83 -20.95 50.30
CA MET A 1 4.83 -21.19 49.25
C MET A 1 4.13 -20.99 47.92
N HIS A 2 4.79 -20.23 47.03
CA HIS A 2 4.25 -19.56 45.86
C HIS A 2 3.86 -20.50 44.70
N ASN A 3 2.94 -19.99 43.89
CA ASN A 3 2.81 -20.10 42.43
C ASN A 3 2.44 -21.46 41.81
N GLY A 4 1.15 -21.57 41.49
CA GLY A 4 0.70 -22.10 40.21
C GLY A 4 -0.03 -20.99 39.46
N THR A 5 0.72 -20.10 38.80
CA THR A 5 0.16 -19.05 37.95
C THR A 5 -0.63 -19.68 36.81
N ASN A 6 -1.94 -19.42 36.81
CA ASN A 6 -2.79 -19.51 35.63
C ASN A 6 -2.24 -18.53 34.59
N ASP A 7 -1.52 -19.04 33.60
CA ASP A 7 -1.15 -18.23 32.46
C ASP A 7 -2.33 -18.20 31.50
N GLU A 8 -3.03 -17.07 31.55
CA GLU A 8 -4.08 -16.67 30.66
C GLU A 8 -3.52 -16.71 29.23
N GLY A 9 -3.98 -17.68 28.44
CA GLY A 9 -3.91 -17.63 26.99
C GLY A 9 -4.77 -16.47 26.46
N ARG A 10 -4.39 -15.24 26.77
CA ARG A 10 -4.78 -14.03 26.03
C ARG A 10 -4.16 -14.17 24.65
N GLY A 11 -4.87 -14.87 23.76
CA GLY A 11 -4.66 -14.72 22.34
C GLY A 11 -4.75 -13.22 22.02
N ARG A 12 -3.61 -12.62 21.69
CA ARG A 12 -3.58 -11.28 21.15
C ARG A 12 -4.32 -11.32 19.82
N GLU A 13 -5.56 -10.83 19.82
CA GLU A 13 -6.19 -10.31 18.61
C GLU A 13 -5.31 -9.14 18.14
N GLY A 14 -4.33 -9.41 17.29
CA GLY A 14 -3.38 -8.40 16.86
C GLY A 14 -2.30 -9.03 16.00
N GLU A 15 -2.26 -8.59 14.74
CA GLU A 15 -1.40 -9.06 13.64
C GLU A 15 -2.00 -10.21 12.81
N LYS A 16 -3.12 -9.93 12.13
CA LYS A 16 -3.27 -10.51 10.79
C LYS A 16 -2.18 -9.90 9.91
N GLY A 17 -1.25 -10.73 9.45
CA GLY A 17 -0.27 -10.33 8.44
C GLY A 17 -0.96 -9.89 7.15
N LEU A 18 -0.26 -9.12 6.32
CA LEU A 18 -0.75 -8.68 5.01
C LEU A 18 -1.20 -9.88 4.18
N SER A 19 -2.40 -9.80 3.61
CA SER A 19 -2.99 -10.89 2.84
C SER A 19 -3.59 -10.41 1.52
N TYR A 20 -3.55 -11.24 0.49
CA TYR A 20 -4.20 -10.91 -0.78
C TYR A 20 -5.71 -10.73 -0.62
N ALA A 21 -6.35 -11.56 0.21
CA ALA A 21 -7.77 -11.42 0.53
C ALA A 21 -8.09 -10.08 1.22
N GLY A 22 -7.26 -9.64 2.16
CA GLY A 22 -7.40 -8.33 2.82
C GLY A 22 -7.23 -7.18 1.81
N TYR A 23 -6.20 -7.26 0.97
CA TYR A 23 -5.99 -6.32 -0.13
C TYR A 23 -7.21 -6.21 -1.08
N VAL A 24 -7.77 -7.34 -1.52
CA VAL A 24 -8.98 -7.37 -2.37
C VAL A 24 -10.19 -6.79 -1.63
N SER A 25 -10.34 -7.06 -0.33
CA SER A 25 -11.43 -6.50 0.48
C SER A 25 -11.40 -4.97 0.59
N HIS A 26 -10.22 -4.36 0.41
CA HIS A 26 -10.03 -2.91 0.31
C HIS A 26 -10.15 -2.35 -1.13
N GLY A 27 -10.58 -3.18 -2.08
CA GLY A 27 -10.78 -2.82 -3.48
C GLY A 27 -9.49 -2.87 -4.32
N GLY A 28 -8.53 -3.72 -3.94
CA GLY A 28 -7.30 -3.95 -4.67
C GLY A 28 -7.53 -4.42 -6.11
N LEU A 29 -6.75 -3.91 -7.06
CA LEU A 29 -6.91 -4.14 -8.49
C LEU A 29 -5.81 -5.00 -9.13
N ILE A 30 -4.71 -5.23 -8.43
CA ILE A 30 -3.56 -6.00 -8.89
C ILE A 30 -3.83 -7.49 -8.66
N ASN A 31 -3.35 -8.36 -9.56
CA ASN A 31 -3.49 -9.81 -9.39
C ASN A 31 -2.61 -10.32 -8.23
N GLU A 32 -2.88 -11.54 -7.76
CA GLU A 32 -2.17 -12.10 -6.60
C GLU A 32 -0.67 -12.28 -6.82
N ALA A 33 -0.25 -12.67 -8.04
CA ALA A 33 1.16 -12.88 -8.35
C ALA A 33 1.97 -11.57 -8.25
N ASP A 34 1.45 -10.50 -8.83
CA ASP A 34 2.07 -9.18 -8.80
C ASP A 34 2.02 -8.57 -7.39
N TYR A 35 0.92 -8.78 -6.65
CA TYR A 35 0.81 -8.43 -5.24
C TYR A 35 1.93 -9.05 -4.41
N GLN A 36 2.12 -10.37 -4.51
CA GLN A 36 3.16 -11.08 -3.76
C GLN A 36 4.56 -10.67 -4.20
N SER A 37 4.77 -10.50 -5.51
CA SER A 37 6.05 -10.04 -6.08
C SER A 37 6.44 -8.66 -5.53
N ALA A 38 5.52 -7.70 -5.54
CA ALA A 38 5.77 -6.36 -5.06
C ALA A 38 6.03 -6.32 -3.54
N LEU A 39 5.26 -7.08 -2.73
CA LEU A 39 5.56 -7.20 -1.30
C LEU A 39 6.95 -7.79 -1.05
N THR A 40 7.31 -8.85 -1.77
CA THR A 40 8.62 -9.50 -1.65
C THR A 40 9.76 -8.54 -2.00
N ARG A 41 9.65 -7.85 -3.14
CA ARG A 41 10.64 -6.87 -3.60
C ARG A 41 10.76 -5.67 -2.67
N SER A 42 9.71 -5.34 -1.92
CA SER A 42 9.71 -4.17 -1.01
C SER A 42 10.45 -4.41 0.31
N ARG A 43 10.56 -5.67 0.74
CA ARG A 43 11.21 -6.04 2.01
C ARG A 43 12.72 -5.74 1.93
N GLY A 44 13.16 -4.72 2.67
CA GLY A 44 14.58 -4.32 2.76
C GLY A 44 15.10 -3.54 1.54
N ALA A 45 14.24 -3.22 0.57
CA ALA A 45 14.64 -2.44 -0.60
C ALA A 45 14.74 -0.94 -0.30
N LYS A 46 15.42 -0.24 -1.21
CA LYS A 46 15.45 1.23 -1.25
C LYS A 46 14.81 1.69 -2.54
N VAL A 47 14.18 2.85 -2.49
CA VAL A 47 13.56 3.51 -3.64
C VAL A 47 14.36 4.77 -3.99
N GLY A 48 14.44 5.09 -5.29
CA GLY A 48 15.07 6.32 -5.76
C GLY A 48 14.28 7.58 -5.36
N ASP A 49 14.99 8.72 -5.34
CA ASP A 49 14.48 9.99 -4.83
C ASP A 49 13.23 10.50 -5.56
N GLY A 50 13.08 10.18 -6.85
CA GLY A 50 11.92 10.60 -7.64
C GLY A 50 10.61 9.96 -7.17
N ALA A 51 10.58 8.63 -6.99
CA ALA A 51 9.40 7.95 -6.48
C ALA A 51 9.14 8.29 -5.01
N ARG A 52 10.21 8.46 -4.22
CA ARG A 52 10.11 8.94 -2.84
C ARG A 52 9.42 10.32 -2.77
N SER A 53 9.95 11.31 -3.49
CA SER A 53 9.42 12.67 -3.51
C SER A 53 7.96 12.71 -3.98
N GLN A 54 7.62 11.88 -4.97
CA GLN A 54 6.25 11.80 -5.48
C GLN A 54 5.27 11.27 -4.43
N SER A 55 5.59 10.14 -3.79
CA SER A 55 4.76 9.58 -2.71
C SER A 55 4.64 10.52 -1.51
N GLU A 56 5.72 11.22 -1.14
CA GLU A 56 5.70 12.23 -0.07
C GLU A 56 4.83 13.43 -0.45
N GLY A 57 4.85 13.86 -1.72
CA GLY A 57 3.99 14.92 -2.25
C GLY A 57 2.50 14.57 -2.16
N ILE A 58 2.14 13.35 -2.58
CA ILE A 58 0.75 12.85 -2.52
C ILE A 58 0.28 12.74 -1.07
N ALA A 59 1.09 12.16 -0.19
CA ALA A 59 0.77 12.03 1.23
C ALA A 59 0.58 13.40 1.88
N ARG A 60 1.52 14.34 1.66
CA ARG A 60 1.45 15.70 2.21
C ARG A 60 0.20 16.44 1.73
N PHE A 61 -0.11 16.37 0.43
CA PHE A 61 -1.32 16.98 -0.11
C PHE A 61 -2.60 16.39 0.49
N SER A 62 -2.58 15.08 0.77
CA SER A 62 -3.71 14.37 1.40
C SER A 62 -3.78 14.56 2.92
N GLY A 63 -2.80 15.21 3.55
CA GLY A 63 -2.71 15.32 5.00
C GLY A 63 -2.30 14.04 5.72
N LEU A 64 -1.64 13.10 5.03
CA LEU A 64 -1.13 11.86 5.61
C LEU A 64 0.30 12.01 6.12
N ASP A 65 0.55 11.46 7.31
CA ASP A 65 1.89 11.23 7.83
C ASP A 65 2.41 9.84 7.42
N LEU A 66 3.29 9.81 6.42
CA LEU A 66 3.95 8.58 6.00
C LEU A 66 4.87 7.96 7.06
N GLY A 67 5.32 8.75 8.05
CA GLY A 67 6.07 8.24 9.19
C GLY A 67 5.21 7.33 10.06
N ALA A 68 3.99 7.75 10.36
CA ALA A 68 3.01 6.98 11.15
C ALA A 68 2.50 5.73 10.43
N LEU A 69 2.56 5.69 9.09
CA LEU A 69 2.14 4.53 8.29
C LEU A 69 3.22 3.46 8.12
N ARG A 70 4.45 3.71 8.56
CA ARG A 70 5.55 2.73 8.47
C ARG A 70 5.28 1.52 9.35
N GLY A 71 5.45 0.35 8.76
CA GLY A 71 5.53 -0.93 9.47
C GLY A 71 6.75 -1.71 8.97
N GLU A 72 6.56 -3.01 8.74
CA GLU A 72 7.58 -3.87 8.12
C GLU A 72 7.98 -3.37 6.71
N ILE A 73 7.03 -2.80 5.97
CA ILE A 73 7.23 -2.26 4.62
C ILE A 73 6.98 -0.75 4.65
N ASP A 74 7.95 0.04 4.15
CA ASP A 74 7.78 1.48 3.97
C ASP A 74 6.88 1.71 2.73
N PRO A 75 5.75 2.44 2.87
CA PRO A 75 4.87 2.76 1.74
C PRO A 75 5.60 3.41 0.56
N ARG A 76 6.64 4.20 0.80
CA ARG A 76 7.43 4.85 -0.26
C ARG A 76 8.14 3.83 -1.15
N VAL A 77 8.62 2.75 -0.54
CA VAL A 77 9.35 1.69 -1.24
C VAL A 77 8.39 0.86 -2.07
N LEU A 78 7.28 0.43 -1.48
CA LEU A 78 6.26 -0.33 -2.20
C LEU A 78 5.65 0.46 -3.35
N TYR A 79 5.33 1.75 -3.13
CA TYR A 79 4.91 2.66 -4.20
C TYR A 79 5.93 2.73 -5.34
N GLY A 80 7.22 2.87 -5.00
CA GLY A 80 8.29 2.93 -6.01
C GLY A 80 8.44 1.65 -6.81
N ILE A 81 8.19 0.49 -6.20
CA ILE A 81 8.17 -0.79 -6.92
C ILE A 81 7.02 -0.78 -7.91
N LEU A 82 5.79 -0.54 -7.46
CA LEU A 82 4.59 -0.53 -8.32
C LEU A 82 4.71 0.48 -9.46
N ARG A 83 5.25 1.67 -9.20
CA ARG A 83 5.46 2.72 -10.21
C ARG A 83 6.43 2.32 -11.31
N ASN A 84 7.44 1.51 -10.97
CA ASN A 84 8.44 1.04 -11.93
C ASN A 84 8.10 -0.33 -12.51
N ASP A 85 7.04 -0.99 -12.03
CA ASP A 85 6.59 -2.32 -12.45
C ASP A 85 5.56 -2.27 -13.60
N THR A 86 5.42 -1.12 -14.26
CA THR A 86 4.57 -0.97 -15.44
C THR A 86 5.15 -1.78 -16.62
N ALA A 87 4.27 -2.55 -17.25
CA ALA A 87 4.50 -3.66 -18.18
C ALA A 87 5.45 -3.38 -19.40
N PRO A 88 5.94 -4.44 -20.09
CA PRO A 88 6.89 -4.32 -21.20
C PRO A 88 6.42 -3.40 -22.34
N SER A 89 7.38 -2.69 -22.94
CA SER A 89 7.24 -1.66 -23.98
C SER A 89 6.68 -2.12 -25.33
N GLU A 90 6.03 -3.28 -25.42
CA GLU A 90 5.64 -3.92 -26.69
C GLU A 90 4.20 -3.62 -27.15
N VAL A 91 3.45 -2.78 -26.42
CA VAL A 91 2.08 -2.42 -26.81
C VAL A 91 2.04 -0.97 -27.29
N LEU A 92 1.90 -0.79 -28.61
CA LEU A 92 2.00 0.48 -29.34
C LEU A 92 0.99 1.58 -28.95
N HIS A 93 0.05 1.29 -28.03
CA HIS A 93 -0.92 2.26 -27.50
C HIS A 93 -1.24 2.00 -26.02
N HIS A 94 -0.40 2.45 -25.08
CA HIS A 94 -0.71 2.42 -23.65
C HIS A 94 -0.57 3.79 -23.00
N HIS A 95 -1.66 4.56 -22.96
CA HIS A 95 -1.75 5.84 -22.25
C HIS A 95 -2.20 5.69 -20.78
N SER A 96 -2.33 4.47 -20.23
CA SER A 96 -3.39 4.18 -19.24
C SER A 96 -3.01 3.42 -17.96
N GLN A 97 -1.73 3.17 -17.65
CA GLN A 97 -1.39 2.44 -16.43
C GLN A 97 -1.32 3.39 -15.22
N MET A 98 -2.46 3.56 -14.55
CA MET A 98 -2.71 4.20 -13.23
C MET A 98 -1.93 5.49 -12.92
N SER A 99 -2.63 6.59 -12.65
CA SER A 99 -1.98 7.80 -12.15
C SER A 99 -1.20 7.53 -10.86
N ASP A 100 -0.17 8.33 -10.57
CA ASP A 100 0.62 8.20 -9.35
C ASP A 100 -0.26 8.14 -8.08
N GLN A 101 -1.40 8.84 -8.05
CA GLN A 101 -2.36 8.78 -6.94
C GLN A 101 -3.06 7.42 -6.84
N LYS A 102 -3.43 6.82 -7.97
CA LYS A 102 -4.03 5.48 -8.00
C LYS A 102 -3.01 4.43 -7.54
N LEU A 103 -1.77 4.50 -8.02
CA LEU A 103 -0.68 3.62 -7.56
C LEU A 103 -0.38 3.79 -6.07
N PHE A 104 -0.42 5.02 -5.57
CA PHE A 104 -0.27 5.29 -4.15
C PHE A 104 -1.44 4.72 -3.33
N VAL A 105 -2.67 4.77 -3.83
CA VAL A 105 -3.81 4.09 -3.18
C VAL A 105 -3.64 2.58 -3.18
N GLU A 106 -3.18 1.96 -4.27
CA GLU A 106 -2.87 0.52 -4.28
C GLU A 106 -1.83 0.15 -3.25
N THR A 107 -0.79 0.99 -3.10
CA THR A 107 0.23 0.82 -2.05
C THR A 107 -0.41 0.76 -0.67
N LEU A 108 -1.33 1.68 -0.36
CA LEU A 108 -2.01 1.73 0.94
C LEU A 108 -2.96 0.53 1.14
N ARG A 109 -3.64 0.09 0.08
CA ARG A 109 -4.48 -1.12 0.11
C ARG A 109 -3.66 -2.37 0.38
N MET A 110 -2.50 -2.50 -0.27
CA MET A 110 -1.60 -3.64 -0.08
C MET A 110 -1.06 -3.72 1.35
N LEU A 111 -0.90 -2.57 1.99
CA LEU A 111 -0.51 -2.46 3.40
C LEU A 111 -1.71 -2.47 4.36
N GLU A 112 -2.91 -2.78 3.86
CA GLU A 112 -4.18 -2.82 4.59
C GLU A 112 -4.47 -1.54 5.41
N LYS A 113 -4.03 -0.37 4.89
CA LYS A 113 -4.23 0.95 5.51
C LYS A 113 -5.52 1.60 5.04
N GLY A 114 -6.66 0.95 5.33
CA GLY A 114 -7.99 1.37 4.83
C GLY A 114 -8.38 2.82 5.15
N GLU A 115 -8.05 3.34 6.35
CA GLU A 115 -8.30 4.75 6.69
C GLU A 115 -7.48 5.70 5.81
N ALA A 116 -6.21 5.39 5.59
CA ALA A 116 -5.33 6.19 4.74
C ALA A 116 -5.79 6.19 3.27
N VAL A 117 -6.30 5.05 2.77
CA VAL A 117 -6.95 4.97 1.44
C VAL A 117 -8.07 6.00 1.33
N SER A 118 -8.96 6.05 2.33
CA SER A 118 -10.09 6.97 2.34
C SER A 118 -9.65 8.44 2.37
N VAL A 119 -8.57 8.75 3.08
CA VAL A 119 -7.99 10.11 3.14
C VAL A 119 -7.47 10.55 1.77
N VAL A 120 -6.71 9.70 1.07
CA VAL A 120 -6.20 10.04 -0.27
C VAL A 120 -7.32 10.19 -1.28
N GLN A 121 -8.31 9.28 -1.28
CA GLN A 121 -9.43 9.36 -2.22
C GLN A 121 -10.24 10.64 -2.07
N LYS A 122 -10.46 11.10 -0.81
CA LYS A 122 -11.11 12.38 -0.53
C LYS A 122 -10.29 13.59 -0.97
N ALA A 123 -8.96 13.52 -0.90
CA ALA A 123 -8.08 14.60 -1.36
C ALA A 123 -8.06 14.73 -2.90
N TYR A 124 -8.29 13.63 -3.62
CA TYR A 124 -8.28 13.60 -5.09
C TYR A 124 -9.65 13.18 -5.69
N PRO A 125 -10.73 13.93 -5.42
CA PRO A 125 -12.08 13.53 -5.84
C PRO A 125 -12.18 13.39 -7.37
N ASN A 126 -11.51 14.25 -8.15
CA ASN A 126 -11.56 14.17 -9.62
C ASN A 126 -10.90 12.91 -10.20
N ILE A 127 -10.03 12.23 -9.44
CA ILE A 127 -9.35 11.00 -9.86
C ILE A 127 -10.19 9.76 -9.51
N PHE A 128 -10.96 9.83 -8.43
CA PHE A 128 -11.68 8.68 -7.85
C PHE A 128 -13.22 8.77 -7.93
N ALA A 129 -13.80 9.93 -8.23
CA ALA A 129 -15.25 10.13 -8.32
C ALA A 129 -15.89 9.60 -9.63
N GLN A 130 -15.10 9.13 -10.59
CA GLN A 130 -15.62 8.58 -11.86
C GLN A 130 -16.01 7.09 -11.79
N GLN A 131 -16.34 6.56 -10.61
CA GLN A 131 -16.83 5.19 -10.45
C GLN A 131 -18.15 5.21 -9.66
N ASN A 132 -19.22 5.61 -10.36
CA ASN A 132 -20.61 5.33 -10.01
C ASN A 132 -21.29 4.75 -11.25
#